data_AF-A0A7W0XIB0-F1
#
_entry.id   AF-A0A7W0XIB0-F1
#
_cell.length_a   1.000
_cell.length_b   1.000
_cell.length_c   1.000
_cell.angle_alpha   90.00
_cell.angle_beta   90.00
_cell.angle_gamma   90.00
#
_symmetry.space_group_name_H-M   'P 1'
#
loop_
_entity.id
_entity.type
_entity.pdbx_description
1 polymer ?
#
loop_
_entity_poly.entity_id
_entity_poly.type
_entity_poly.pdbx_seq_one_letter_code
_entity_poly.pdbx_strand_id
1 'polypeptide(L)'
;MKTYAKDEGGNVTSVKAMLLARCSKQREAEDTIKRAIEIGKSFGHFHHTAYNIAVAYALLNKPAEAIKWLQVAADDGFPCYPWFENDANLNSLRKDEQFIGFMAKLKRQWERYKATL
;
A
#
# COMPACT_ATOMS: atom_id res chain seq x y z
N MET A 1 -24.10 -16.95 -18.47
CA MET A 1 -22.78 -16.29 -18.37
C MET A 1 -22.63 -15.80 -16.93
N LYS A 2 -21.57 -16.19 -16.19
CA LYS A 2 -21.33 -15.64 -14.85
C LYS A 2 -20.85 -14.20 -14.99
N THR A 3 -21.60 -13.24 -14.46
CA THR A 3 -21.18 -11.84 -14.36
C THR A 3 -20.23 -11.71 -13.17
N TYR A 4 -18.94 -11.51 -13.44
CA TYR A 4 -17.97 -11.20 -12.40
C TYR A 4 -18.11 -9.75 -11.97
N ALA A 5 -17.97 -9.49 -10.67
CA ALA A 5 -17.97 -8.14 -10.15
C ALA A 5 -16.83 -7.33 -10.80
N LYS A 6 -17.15 -6.10 -11.19
CA LYS A 6 -16.15 -5.16 -11.71
C LYS A 6 -15.19 -4.81 -10.56
N ASP A 7 -13.91 -4.61 -10.87
CA ASP A 7 -12.96 -4.08 -9.88
C ASP A 7 -13.32 -2.61 -9.62
N GLU A 8 -14.24 -2.36 -8.69
CA GLU A 8 -14.76 -1.01 -8.41
C GLU A 8 -13.80 -0.17 -7.56
N GLY A 9 -12.94 -0.82 -6.78
CA GLY A 9 -11.99 -0.16 -5.89
C GLY A 9 -10.55 -0.08 -6.41
N GLY A 10 -10.22 -0.78 -7.51
CA GLY A 10 -8.84 -0.92 -7.99
C GLY A 10 -8.05 -1.98 -7.21
N ASN A 11 -8.73 -2.84 -6.45
CA ASN A 11 -8.11 -3.84 -5.59
C ASN A 11 -7.47 -4.96 -6.41
N VAL A 12 -8.18 -5.50 -7.40
CA VAL A 12 -7.63 -6.55 -8.28
C VAL A 12 -6.51 -5.96 -9.15
N THR A 13 -6.71 -4.74 -9.63
CA THR A 13 -5.74 -4.01 -10.44
C THR A 13 -4.46 -3.71 -9.65
N SER A 14 -4.55 -3.31 -8.38
CA SER A 14 -3.37 -3.06 -7.54
C SER A 14 -2.59 -4.32 -7.18
N VAL A 15 -3.28 -5.46 -6.96
CA VAL A 15 -2.60 -6.76 -6.81
C VAL A 15 -1.84 -7.14 -8.09
N LYS A 16 -2.43 -6.90 -9.27
CA LYS A 16 -1.72 -7.10 -10.55
C LYS A 16 -0.46 -6.24 -10.62
N ALA A 17 -0.49 -4.99 -10.15
CA ALA A 17 0.70 -4.14 -10.10
C ALA A 17 1.81 -4.74 -9.22
N MET A 18 1.46 -5.32 -8.06
CA MET A 18 2.43 -6.00 -7.19
C MET A 18 3.09 -7.19 -7.91
N LEU A 19 2.30 -8.01 -8.61
CA LEU A 19 2.82 -9.14 -9.38
C LEU A 19 3.77 -8.69 -10.51
N LEU A 20 3.41 -7.63 -11.22
CA LEU A 20 4.28 -7.05 -12.26
C LEU A 20 5.58 -6.51 -11.67
N ALA A 21 5.51 -5.83 -10.51
CA ALA A 21 6.68 -5.34 -9.79
C ALA A 21 7.61 -6.48 -9.36
N ARG A 22 7.05 -7.58 -8.83
CA ARG A 22 7.81 -8.81 -8.51
C ARG A 22 8.52 -9.39 -9.71
N CYS A 23 7.90 -9.36 -10.88
CA CYS A 23 8.49 -9.84 -12.13
C CYS A 23 9.45 -8.82 -12.79
N SER A 24 9.85 -7.76 -12.09
CA SER A 24 10.72 -6.68 -12.61
C SER A 24 10.15 -5.98 -13.85
N LYS A 25 8.84 -6.05 -14.08
CA LYS A 25 8.14 -5.39 -15.19
C LYS A 25 7.76 -3.97 -14.81
N GLN A 26 8.77 -3.14 -14.57
CA GLN A 26 8.61 -1.82 -13.95
C GLN A 26 7.56 -0.94 -14.66
N ARG A 27 7.67 -0.77 -15.98
CA ARG A 27 6.75 0.08 -16.75
C ARG A 27 5.31 -0.42 -16.67
N GLU A 28 5.10 -1.72 -16.85
CA GLU A 28 3.76 -2.33 -16.76
C GLU A 28 3.18 -2.18 -15.34
N ALA A 29 4.01 -2.33 -14.31
CA ALA A 29 3.60 -2.15 -12.92
C ALA A 29 3.16 -0.70 -12.67
N GLU A 30 3.93 0.29 -13.10
CA GLU A 30 3.61 1.72 -12.94
C GLU A 30 2.34 2.12 -13.69
N ASP A 31 2.15 1.63 -14.92
CA ASP A 31 0.92 1.90 -15.68
C ASP A 31 -0.29 1.23 -15.03
N THR A 32 -0.10 0.03 -14.46
CA THR A 32 -1.15 -0.66 -13.70
C THR A 32 -1.47 0.06 -12.38
N ILE A 33 -0.48 0.66 -11.72
CA ILE A 33 -0.68 1.52 -10.53
C ILE A 33 -1.56 2.72 -10.90
N LYS A 34 -1.22 3.45 -11.97
CA LYS A 34 -2.04 4.58 -12.44
C LYS A 34 -3.48 4.15 -12.68
N ARG A 35 -3.67 2.99 -13.29
CA ARG A 35 -5.01 2.44 -13.53
C ARG A 35 -5.75 2.10 -12.26
N ALA A 36 -5.10 1.49 -11.28
CA ALA A 36 -5.70 1.19 -9.98
C ALA A 36 -6.15 2.47 -9.25
N ILE A 37 -5.33 3.53 -9.32
CA ILE A 37 -5.66 4.85 -8.75
C ILE A 37 -6.89 5.44 -9.44
N GLU A 38 -6.94 5.42 -10.78
CA GLU A 38 -8.10 5.94 -11.53
C GLU A 38 -9.41 5.24 -11.16
N ILE A 39 -9.36 3.91 -11.02
CA ILE A 39 -10.52 3.10 -10.64
C ILE A 39 -10.96 3.44 -9.21
N GLY A 40 -10.01 3.49 -8.28
CA GLY A 40 -10.31 3.65 -6.85
C GLY A 40 -10.66 5.07 -6.39
N LYS A 41 -10.52 6.10 -7.24
CA LYS A 41 -10.74 7.52 -6.90
C LYS A 41 -12.10 7.83 -6.24
N SER A 42 -13.13 7.05 -6.51
CA SER A 42 -14.49 7.25 -5.97
C SER A 42 -14.92 6.14 -5.01
N PHE A 43 -14.01 5.28 -4.58
CA PHE A 43 -14.32 4.12 -3.74
C PHE A 43 -14.06 4.42 -2.27
N GLY A 44 -15.02 4.11 -1.39
CA GLY A 44 -14.95 4.45 0.04
C GLY A 44 -13.94 3.63 0.87
N HIS A 45 -13.31 2.62 0.28
CA HIS A 45 -12.29 1.78 0.93
C HIS A 45 -11.02 1.71 0.07
N PHE A 46 -10.47 2.88 -0.27
CA PHE A 46 -9.31 2.98 -1.15
C PHE A 46 -7.99 2.63 -0.45
N HIS A 47 -7.93 2.68 0.89
CA HIS A 47 -6.75 2.33 1.67
C HIS A 47 -6.14 0.94 1.34
N HIS A 48 -6.94 -0.07 0.99
CA HIS A 48 -6.41 -1.37 0.56
C HIS A 48 -5.65 -1.27 -0.77
N THR A 49 -6.21 -0.54 -1.73
CA THR A 49 -5.55 -0.25 -3.00
C THR A 49 -4.31 0.61 -2.79
N ALA A 50 -4.38 1.63 -1.93
CA ALA A 50 -3.23 2.46 -1.57
C ALA A 50 -2.08 1.63 -0.96
N TYR A 51 -2.39 0.70 -0.06
CA TYR A 51 -1.40 -0.20 0.52
C TYR A 51 -0.77 -1.13 -0.54
N ASN A 52 -1.58 -1.74 -1.42
CA ASN A 52 -1.05 -2.58 -2.50
C ASN A 52 -0.16 -1.78 -3.47
N ILE A 53 -0.50 -0.52 -3.74
CA ILE A 53 0.33 0.39 -4.53
C ILE A 53 1.66 0.68 -3.81
N ALA A 54 1.63 0.92 -2.50
CA ALA A 54 2.83 1.12 -1.71
C ALA A 54 3.76 -0.09 -1.78
N VAL A 55 3.21 -1.29 -1.64
CA VAL A 55 3.94 -2.54 -1.80
C VAL A 55 4.54 -2.64 -3.20
N ALA A 56 3.77 -2.36 -4.26
CA ALA A 56 4.28 -2.38 -5.62
C ALA A 56 5.50 -1.44 -5.78
N TYR A 57 5.45 -0.22 -5.25
CA TYR A 57 6.61 0.70 -5.27
C TYR A 57 7.79 0.21 -4.44
N ALA A 58 7.56 -0.39 -3.27
CA ALA A 58 8.64 -0.95 -2.45
C ALA A 58 9.41 -2.05 -3.19
N LEU A 59 8.72 -2.87 -3.99
CA LEU A 59 9.29 -3.94 -4.81
C LEU A 59 10.02 -3.43 -6.05
N LEU A 60 9.62 -2.26 -6.55
CA LEU A 60 10.33 -1.52 -7.60
C LEU A 60 11.54 -0.74 -7.07
N ASN A 61 11.88 -0.87 -5.78
CA ASN A 61 12.93 -0.09 -5.09
C ASN A 61 12.71 1.44 -5.20
N LYS A 62 11.45 1.87 -5.06
CA LYS A 62 11.03 3.27 -5.06
C LYS A 62 10.54 3.69 -3.67
N PRO A 63 11.45 3.97 -2.72
CA PRO A 63 11.09 4.13 -1.31
C PRO A 63 10.21 5.35 -1.06
N ALA A 64 10.50 6.49 -1.70
CA ALA A 64 9.73 7.72 -1.50
C ALA A 64 8.24 7.54 -1.90
N GLU A 65 7.99 6.93 -3.06
CA GLU A 65 6.63 6.62 -3.51
C GLU A 65 5.96 5.58 -2.62
N ALA A 66 6.68 4.53 -2.22
CA ALA A 66 6.14 3.52 -1.32
C ALA A 66 5.66 4.13 0.01
N ILE A 67 6.50 4.95 0.65
CA ILE A 67 6.20 5.60 1.92
C ILE A 67 5.03 6.59 1.77
N LYS A 68 4.98 7.35 0.68
CA LYS A 68 3.84 8.22 0.37
C LYS A 68 2.52 7.43 0.35
N TRP A 69 2.50 6.29 -0.32
CA TRP A 69 1.28 5.48 -0.43
C TRP A 69 0.93 4.73 0.86
N LEU A 70 1.91 4.36 1.69
CA LEU A 70 1.67 3.87 3.05
C LEU A 70 1.00 4.94 3.91
N GLN A 71 1.42 6.20 3.78
CA GLN A 71 0.80 7.33 4.49
C GLN A 71 -0.65 7.52 4.05
N VAL A 72 -0.94 7.46 2.74
CA VAL A 72 -2.32 7.50 2.22
C VAL A 72 -3.17 6.36 2.79
N ALA A 73 -2.66 5.13 2.79
CA ALA A 73 -3.38 3.99 3.34
C ALA A 73 -3.65 4.18 4.85
N ALA A 74 -2.67 4.66 5.60
CA ALA A 74 -2.82 4.91 7.04
C ALA A 74 -3.84 6.01 7.36
N ASP A 75 -3.84 7.11 6.59
CA ASP A 75 -4.74 8.25 6.80
C ASP A 75 -6.19 7.94 6.36
N ASP A 76 -6.38 7.06 5.38
CA ASP A 76 -7.69 6.63 4.86
C ASP A 76 -8.30 5.43 5.63
N GLY A 77 -7.83 5.18 6.85
CA GLY A 77 -8.42 4.19 7.77
C GLY A 77 -7.67 2.86 7.90
N PHE A 78 -6.47 2.72 7.34
CA PHE A 78 -5.61 1.54 7.52
C PHE A 78 -4.27 1.83 8.23
N PRO A 79 -4.24 2.43 9.43
CA PRO A 79 -3.00 2.69 10.19
C PRO A 79 -2.48 1.42 10.88
N CYS A 80 -2.27 0.36 10.10
CA CYS A 80 -2.03 -0.99 10.63
C CYS A 80 -0.53 -1.21 10.95
N TYR A 81 -0.08 -0.67 12.09
CA TYR A 81 1.31 -0.80 12.53
C TYR A 81 1.83 -2.25 12.53
N PRO A 82 1.17 -3.23 13.19
CA PRO A 82 1.71 -4.59 13.24
C PRO A 82 1.80 -5.24 11.84
N TRP A 83 0.90 -4.88 10.93
CA TRP A 83 0.93 -5.40 9.56
C TRP A 83 2.13 -4.83 8.79
N PHE A 84 2.32 -3.50 8.81
CA PHE A 84 3.45 -2.87 8.13
C PHE A 84 4.80 -3.27 8.74
N GLU A 85 4.85 -3.52 10.06
CA GLU A 85 6.04 -4.00 10.75
C GLU A 85 6.48 -5.38 10.26
N ASN A 86 5.54 -6.30 10.02
CA ASN A 86 5.84 -7.69 9.70
C ASN A 86 5.82 -8.01 8.19
N ASP A 87 5.34 -7.11 7.34
CA ASP A 87 5.29 -7.34 5.90
C ASP A 87 6.69 -7.38 5.26
N ALA A 88 7.08 -8.55 4.75
CA ALA A 88 8.35 -8.78 4.07
C ALA A 88 8.49 -7.99 2.76
N ASN A 89 7.37 -7.56 2.15
CA ASN A 89 7.41 -6.73 0.95
C ASN A 89 8.00 -5.34 1.19
N LEU A 90 7.96 -4.89 2.45
CA LEU A 90 8.47 -3.59 2.87
C LEU A 90 9.92 -3.68 3.40
N ASN A 91 10.57 -4.83 3.26
CA ASN A 91 11.93 -5.04 3.77
C ASN A 91 12.96 -4.07 3.16
N SER A 92 12.77 -3.66 1.91
CA SER A 92 13.62 -2.65 1.25
C SER A 92 13.56 -1.28 1.93
N LEU A 93 12.48 -0.98 2.68
CA LEU A 93 12.27 0.31 3.34
C LEU A 93 12.82 0.36 4.77
N ARG A 94 13.23 -0.77 5.36
CA ARG A 94 13.54 -0.87 6.81
C ARG A 94 14.70 0.03 7.25
N LYS A 95 15.58 0.42 6.33
CA LYS A 95 16.72 1.32 6.56
C LYS A 95 16.46 2.76 6.14
N ASP A 96 15.31 3.05 5.56
CA ASP A 96 14.93 4.39 5.12
C ASP A 96 14.48 5.23 6.33
N GLU A 97 15.08 6.40 6.52
CA GLU A 97 14.79 7.27 7.68
C GLU A 97 13.33 7.76 7.70
N GLN A 98 12.73 8.02 6.53
CA GLN A 98 11.33 8.44 6.43
C GLN A 98 10.40 7.29 6.84
N PHE A 99 10.72 6.07 6.41
CA PHE A 99 9.96 4.87 6.81
C PHE A 99 10.06 4.60 8.31
N ILE A 100 11.27 4.72 8.89
CA ILE A 100 11.49 4.56 10.33
C ILE A 100 10.65 5.58 11.12
N GLY A 101 10.69 6.86 10.71
CA GLY A 101 9.91 7.92 11.34
C GLY A 101 8.40 7.68 11.24
N PHE A 102 7.93 7.25 10.07
CA PHE A 102 6.53 6.88 9.83
C PHE A 102 6.08 5.72 10.73
N MET A 103 6.86 4.64 10.81
CA MET A 103 6.56 3.48 11.67
C MET A 103 6.56 3.84 13.15
N ALA A 104 7.48 4.71 13.59
CA ALA A 104 7.50 5.20 14.97
C ALA A 104 6.23 5.99 15.32
N LYS A 105 5.69 6.79 14.38
CA LYS A 105 4.41 7.50 14.57
C LYS A 105 3.25 6.50 14.70
N LEU A 106 3.16 5.52 13.79
CA LEU A 106 2.11 4.51 13.84
C LEU A 106 2.17 3.65 15.10
N LYS A 107 3.37 3.28 15.55
CA LYS A 107 3.57 2.51 16.79
C LYS A 107 2.97 3.23 17.99
N ARG A 108 3.29 4.51 18.18
CA ARG A 108 2.76 5.32 19.29
C ARG A 108 1.25 5.39 19.27
N GLN A 109 0.65 5.53 18.09
CA GLN A 109 -0.81 5.54 17.93
C GLN A 109 -1.42 4.18 18.30
N TRP A 110 -0.84 3.10 17.79
CA TRP A 110 -1.28 1.73 18.07
C TRP A 110 -1.19 1.39 19.57
N GLU A 111 -0.07 1.73 20.23
CA GLU A 111 0.11 1.52 21.68
C GLU A 111 -0.94 2.29 22.50
N ARG A 112 -1.28 3.53 22.11
CA ARG A 112 -2.33 4.31 22.76
C ARG A 112 -3.69 3.62 22.64
N TYR A 113 -4.08 3.16 21.44
CA TYR A 113 -5.35 2.47 21.27
C TYR A 113 -5.42 1.14 22.01
N LYS A 114 -4.29 0.42 22.08
CA LYS A 114 -4.20 -0.83 22.84
C LYS A 114 -4.39 -0.61 24.34
N ALA A 115 -3.94 0.52 24.88
CA ALA A 115 -4.09 0.86 26.30
C ALA A 115 -5.50 1.35 26.68
N THR A 116 -6.36 1.65 25.70
CA THR A 116 -7.74 2.11 25.90
C THR A 116 -8.79 1.00 25.75
N LEU A 117 -8.36 -0.24 25.52
CA LEU A 117 -9.18 -1.46 25.44
C LEU A 117 -9.07 -2.26 26.74
#